data_AF-X0WR96-F1
#
_entry.id   AF-X0WR96-F1
#
_cell.length_a   1.000
_cell.length_b   1.000
_cell.length_c   1.000
_cell.angle_alpha   90.00
_cell.angle_beta   90.00
_cell.angle_gamma   90.00
#
_symmetry.space_group_name_H-M   'P 1'
#
loop_
_entity.id
_entity.type
_entity.pdbx_description
1 polymer ?
#
loop_
_entity_poly.entity_id
_entity_poly.type
_entity_poly.pdbx_seq_one_letter_code
_entity_poly.pdbx_strand_id
1 'polypeptide(L)' 'MTIDEIIQLLGQEYGLPQWQRQRDPLSELIGAILSQNTSDVNSHRAFDSLISTFGSWERVAHA' A
#
# COMPACT_ATOMS: atom_id res chain seq x y z
N MET A 1 11.04 -17.58 21.53
CA MET A 1 11.05 -16.19 21.09
C MET A 1 9.85 -15.48 21.66
N THR A 2 10.06 -14.44 22.45
CA THR A 2 9.01 -13.50 22.86
C THR A 2 8.73 -12.49 21.73
N ILE A 3 7.64 -11.74 21.83
CA ILE A 3 7.34 -10.66 20.88
C ILE A 3 8.46 -9.62 20.84
N ASP A 4 9.00 -9.26 22.01
CA ASP A 4 10.08 -8.28 22.13
C ASP A 4 11.36 -8.75 21.45
N GLU A 5 11.72 -10.03 21.59
CA GLU A 5 12.87 -10.62 20.90
C GLU A 5 12.71 -10.57 19.38
N ILE A 6 11.49 -10.83 18.86
CA ILE A 6 11.20 -10.75 17.43
C ILE A 6 11.33 -9.30 16.92
N ILE A 7 10.73 -8.34 17.63
CA ILE A 7 10.79 -6.91 17.27
C ILE A 7 12.24 -6.43 17.25
N GLN A 8 13.04 -6.83 18.24
CA GLN A 8 14.45 -6.47 18.30
C GLN A 8 15.22 -7.01 17.09
N LEU A 9 15.04 -8.29 16.75
CA LEU A 9 15.73 -8.91 15.60
C LEU A 9 15.34 -8.25 14.28
N LEU A 10 14.04 -7.96 14.08
CA LEU A 10 13.57 -7.25 12.89
C LEU A 10 14.16 -5.83 12.82
N GLY A 11 14.22 -5.12 13.94
CA GLY A 11 14.83 -3.79 14.01
C GLY A 11 16.34 -3.78 13.73
N GLN A 12 17.06 -4.85 14.06
CA GLN A 12 18.48 -5.00 13.74
C GLN A 12 18.72 -5.22 12.25
N GLU A 13 17.86 -5.99 11.58
CA GLU A 13 17.98 -6.32 10.15
C GLU A 13 17.49 -5.18 9.25
N TYR A 14 16.29 -4.64 9.54
CA TYR A 14 15.60 -3.69 8.65
C TYR A 14 15.63 -2.24 9.15
N GLY A 15 16.15 -2.00 10.36
CA GLY A 15 16.00 -0.73 11.05
C GLY A 15 14.63 -0.58 11.72
N LEU A 16 14.49 0.45 12.55
CA LEU A 16 13.19 0.76 13.16
C LEU A 16 12.26 1.42 12.13
N PRO A 17 11.00 0.94 12.01
CA PRO A 17 10.06 1.51 11.06
C PRO A 17 9.77 2.97 11.40
N GLN A 18 10.03 3.86 10.44
CA GLN A 18 9.63 5.26 10.52
C GLN A 18 8.29 5.43 9.83
N TRP A 19 7.29 5.90 10.58
CA TRP A 19 5.98 6.17 9.97
C TRP A 19 6.10 7.36 9.01
N GLN A 20 5.80 7.13 7.74
CA GLN A 20 5.76 8.15 6.71
C GLN A 20 4.51 7.94 5.86
N ARG A 21 3.75 9.01 5.65
CA ARG A 21 2.57 8.97 4.80
C ARG A 21 3.00 8.98 3.34
N GLN A 22 2.82 7.86 2.65
CA GLN A 22 3.19 7.74 1.23
C GLN A 22 2.11 8.28 0.29
N ARG A 23 0.82 8.06 0.60
CA ARG A 23 -0.31 8.55 -0.21
C ARG A 23 -1.39 9.24 0.65
N ASP A 24 -2.34 9.89 -0.01
CA ASP A 24 -3.57 10.32 0.66
C ASP A 24 -4.41 9.10 1.09
N PRO A 25 -5.35 9.22 2.04
CA PRO A 25 -5.98 8.08 2.69
C PRO A 25 -6.84 7.27 1.72
N LEU A 26 -7.40 7.93 0.69
CA LEU A 26 -8.22 7.26 -0.32
C LEU A 26 -7.34 6.44 -1.26
N SER A 27 -6.21 7.02 -1.69
CA SER A 27 -5.21 6.30 -2.47
C SER A 27 -4.60 5.11 -1.72
N GLU A 28 -4.36 5.22 -0.41
CA GLU A 28 -3.93 4.08 0.42
C GLU A 28 -5.01 2.99 0.50
N LEU A 29 -6.26 3.37 0.77
CA LEU A 29 -7.37 2.42 0.84
C LEU A 29 -7.56 1.66 -0.47
N ILE A 30 -7.53 2.36 -1.60
CA ILE A 30 -7.68 1.73 -2.92
C ILE A 30 -6.50 0.81 -3.20
N GLY A 31 -5.27 1.22 -2.88
CA GLY A 31 -4.09 0.35 -2.96
C GLY A 31 -4.25 -0.94 -2.15
N ALA A 32 -4.71 -0.83 -0.90
CA ALA A 32 -4.94 -1.96 -0.02
C ALA A 32 -6.08 -2.88 -0.50
N ILE A 33 -7.11 -2.36 -1.17
CA ILE A 33 -8.16 -3.17 -1.80
C ILE A 33 -7.59 -3.92 -2.99
N LEU A 34 -6.85 -3.24 -3.87
CA LEU A 34 -6.27 -3.84 -5.07
C LEU A 34 -5.23 -4.92 -4.75
N SER A 35 -4.56 -4.84 -3.60
CA SER A 35 -3.58 -5.85 -3.16
C SER A 35 -4.18 -7.14 -2.65
N GLN A 36 -5.49 -7.19 -2.39
CA GLN A 36 -6.14 -8.41 -1.91
C GLN A 36 -6.10 -9.48 -3.01
N ASN A 37 -5.62 -10.67 -2.67
CA ASN A 37 -5.56 -11.85 -3.56
C ASN A 37 -4.72 -11.67 -4.84
N THR A 38 -3.73 -10.75 -4.85
CA THR A 38 -2.84 -10.55 -6.01
C THR A 38 -1.43 -10.10 -5.57
N SER A 39 -0.50 -9.95 -6.51
CA SER A 39 0.88 -9.53 -6.24
C SER A 39 1.04 -8.00 -6.25
N ASP A 40 2.11 -7.50 -5.62
CA ASP A 40 2.43 -6.06 -5.62
C ASP A 40 2.56 -5.51 -7.04
N VAL A 41 3.19 -6.27 -7.94
CA VAL A 41 3.34 -5.90 -9.37
C VAL A 41 1.98 -5.68 -10.03
N ASN A 42 1.02 -6.56 -9.77
CA ASN A 42 -0.31 -6.48 -10.36
C ASN A 42 -1.13 -5.36 -9.72
N SER A 43 -1.04 -5.20 -8.40
CA SER A 43 -1.73 -4.15 -7.65
C SER A 43 -1.28 -2.75 -8.07
N HIS A 44 0.04 -2.56 -8.22
CA HIS A 44 0.60 -1.30 -8.71
C HIS A 44 0.17 -1.01 -10.13
N ARG A 45 0.25 -2.00 -11.04
CA ARG A 45 -0.22 -1.82 -12.41
C ARG A 45 -1.70 -1.44 -12.47
N ALA A 46 -2.55 -2.06 -11.65
CA ALA A 46 -3.98 -1.76 -11.59
C ALA A 46 -4.22 -0.34 -11.06
N PHE A 47 -3.52 0.06 -9.98
CA PHE A 47 -3.58 1.41 -9.43
C PHE A 47 -3.20 2.46 -10.48
N ASP A 48 -2.08 2.27 -11.17
CA ASP A 48 -1.60 3.19 -12.21
C ASP A 48 -2.57 3.26 -13.40
N SER A 49 -3.19 2.13 -13.75
CA SER A 49 -4.21 2.06 -14.80
C SER A 49 -5.45 2.89 -14.43
N LEU A 50 -5.92 2.82 -13.18
CA LEU A 50 -7.05 3.63 -12.72
C LEU A 50 -6.74 5.12 -12.77
N ILE A 51 -5.58 5.53 -12.25
CA ILE A 51 -5.18 6.95 -12.24
C ILE A 51 -5.00 7.48 -13.66
N SER A 52 -4.31 6.75 -14.53
CA SER A 52 -4.07 7.18 -15.91
C SER A 52 -5.34 7.23 -16.76
N THR A 53 -6.30 6.32 -16.51
CA THR A 53 -7.56 6.26 -17.28
C THR A 53 -8.57 7.30 -16.80
N PHE A 54 -8.77 7.42 -15.49
CA PHE A 54 -9.87 8.20 -14.92
C PHE A 54 -9.43 9.56 -14.38
N GLY A 55 -8.16 9.75 -14.02
CA GLY A 55 -7.59 11.03 -13.58
C GLY A 55 -8.11 11.61 -12.26
N SER A 56 -9.07 10.95 -11.59
CA SER A 56 -9.57 11.30 -10.25
C SER A 56 -10.38 10.13 -9.68
N TRP A 57 -10.41 9.97 -8.36
CA TRP A 57 -11.17 8.90 -7.71
C TRP A 57 -12.68 9.06 -7.89
N GLU A 58 -13.17 10.29 -8.00
CA GLU A 58 -14.57 10.58 -8.30
C GLU A 58 -14.97 10.02 -9.67
N ARG A 59 -14.11 10.20 -10.68
CA ARG A 59 -14.32 9.61 -12.02
C ARG A 59 -14.25 8.08 -12.01
N VAL A 60 -13.43 7.49 -11.15
CA VAL A 60 -13.42 6.02 -10.94
C VAL A 60 -14.74 5.56 -10.34
N ALA A 61 -15.28 6.27 -9.35
CA ALA A 61 -16.52 5.91 -8.68
C ALA A 61 -17.78 6.07 -9.56
N HIS A 62 -17.70 6.91 -10.58
CA HIS A 62 -18.79 7.17 -11.54
C HIS A 62 -18.67 6.37 -12.85
N ALA A 63 -17.65 5.51 -12.98
CA ALA A 63 -17.44 4.64 -14.13
C ALA A 63 -18.29 3.37 -14.04
#